data_AF-A0A258GBM8-F1
#
_entry.id   AF-A0A258GBM8-F1
#
_cell.length_a   1.000
_cell.length_b   1.000
_cell.length_c   1.000
_cell.angle_alpha   90.00
_cell.angle_beta   90.00
_cell.angle_gamma   90.00
#
_symmetry.space_group_name_H-M   'P 1'
#
loop_
_entity.id
_entity.type
_entity.pdbx_description
1 polymer ?
#
loop_
_entity_poly.entity_id
_entity_poly.type
_entity_poly.pdbx_seq_one_letter_code
_entity_poly.pdbx_strand_id
1 'polypeptide(L)'
;MGPFPHSAPKPVISAANPVGTNGFEFVEFAHPEPEVLRQLFARMGYTLVARHREKDVELWQQGDISYLLNADPESFAARFVAEHGPCAPSMCWRVVDAKQAVDHAVAKGAEPYEGKDRVIDAPAIRGIGGSLLYFVDRYQDTEPYDAAFDWLAKPKPAGVGFYYLDHLTHNVHKGNMDKWTRFYSDLFNFREIRFFDIEGKYTGLLSRALTSPCGRIRIPINEDRGETGQIVEYLRRYKGEGIQHIAVGTEDIYGATDEIHDRGLRFMPKPPMAYYELSGERVVGHEEPLDRMAKHGILIDGEGVVGGGETKVLLQIFSRTVIGPIFFEFIQRKGDDGFGEGNFKALFESIEADQIARGVLTGSEAASGR
;
A
#
# COMPACT_ATOMS: atom_id res chain seq x y z
N MET A 1 3.88 -14.91 12.96
CA MET A 1 3.96 -13.45 13.17
C MET A 1 4.70 -12.87 12.00
N GLY A 2 4.05 -12.01 11.21
CA GLY A 2 4.72 -11.23 10.17
C GLY A 2 5.88 -10.42 10.75
N PRO A 3 6.63 -9.71 9.90
CA PRO A 3 7.95 -9.19 10.26
C PRO A 3 7.96 -8.21 11.44
N PHE A 4 6.80 -7.72 11.87
CA PHE A 4 6.70 -6.76 12.97
C PHE A 4 5.77 -7.24 14.08
N PRO A 5 6.28 -7.42 15.30
CA PRO A 5 5.42 -7.44 16.45
C PRO A 5 4.81 -6.04 16.62
N HIS A 6 3.51 -5.90 16.33
CA HIS A 6 2.72 -4.69 16.62
C HIS A 6 2.82 -4.25 18.08
N SER A 7 3.17 -5.21 18.96
CA SER A 7 3.44 -5.03 20.38
C SER A 7 4.84 -4.52 20.71
N ALA A 8 5.71 -4.27 19.72
CA ALA A 8 7.04 -3.75 20.02
C ALA A 8 6.96 -2.35 20.67
N PRO A 9 7.86 -2.04 21.61
CA PRO A 9 7.88 -0.76 22.30
C PRO A 9 7.92 0.42 21.32
N LYS A 10 7.37 1.56 21.74
CA LYS A 10 7.52 2.82 21.01
C LYS A 10 9.02 3.12 20.82
N PRO A 11 9.45 3.53 19.62
CA PRO A 11 10.84 3.88 19.38
C PRO A 11 11.23 5.14 20.15
N VAL A 12 12.53 5.44 20.18
CA VAL A 12 13.06 6.70 20.73
C VAL A 12 13.45 7.62 19.59
N ILE A 13 13.08 8.90 19.69
CA ILE A 13 13.53 9.93 18.75
C ILE A 13 15.06 10.01 18.80
N SER A 14 15.70 9.89 17.64
CA SER A 14 17.16 9.87 17.53
C SER A 14 17.61 10.43 16.18
N ALA A 15 18.91 10.65 16.00
CA ALA A 15 19.44 11.05 14.69
C ALA A 15 19.11 10.03 13.58
N ALA A 16 18.98 8.74 13.92
CA ALA A 16 18.61 7.70 12.97
C ALA A 16 17.10 7.66 12.67
N ASN A 17 16.25 7.96 13.67
CA ASN A 17 14.79 8.05 13.51
C ASN A 17 14.31 9.43 13.99
N PRO A 18 14.48 10.49 13.19
CA PRO A 18 14.39 11.89 13.64
C PRO A 18 12.99 12.35 14.03
N VAL A 19 11.96 11.64 13.55
CA VAL A 19 10.55 11.90 13.91
C VAL A 19 9.95 10.75 14.72
N GLY A 20 10.77 9.77 15.13
CA GLY A 20 10.29 8.61 15.87
C GLY A 20 9.21 7.81 15.13
N THR A 21 9.34 7.62 13.80
CA THR A 21 8.42 6.81 12.99
C THR A 21 8.16 5.45 13.64
N ASN A 22 6.92 4.95 13.57
CA ASN A 22 6.51 3.71 14.21
C ASN A 22 5.42 2.93 13.45
N GLY A 23 5.48 2.94 12.12
CA GLY A 23 4.50 2.27 11.27
C GLY A 23 3.38 3.18 10.75
N PHE A 24 2.52 2.61 9.92
CA PHE A 24 1.29 3.26 9.45
C PHE A 24 0.23 3.27 10.55
N GLU A 25 -0.67 4.26 10.49
CA GLU A 25 -1.90 4.29 11.27
C GLU A 25 -3.12 4.03 10.37
N PHE A 26 -3.30 4.84 9.34
CA PHE A 26 -4.43 4.71 8.43
C PHE A 26 -4.10 5.06 6.99
N VAL A 27 -4.95 4.60 6.08
CA VAL A 27 -5.12 5.16 4.73
C VAL A 27 -6.55 5.69 4.63
N GLU A 28 -6.69 6.93 4.18
CA GLU A 28 -7.98 7.56 3.91
C GLU A 28 -8.35 7.34 2.45
N PHE A 29 -9.62 7.07 2.19
CA PHE A 29 -10.18 6.87 0.86
C PHE A 29 -11.40 7.74 0.65
N ALA A 30 -11.56 8.24 -0.58
CA ALA A 30 -12.71 9.00 -1.02
C ALA A 30 -13.16 8.53 -2.41
N HIS A 31 -14.46 8.57 -2.64
CA HIS A 31 -15.09 8.15 -3.88
C HIS A 31 -16.29 9.06 -4.18
N PRO A 32 -16.55 9.43 -5.45
CA PRO A 32 -17.75 10.20 -5.81
C PRO A 32 -19.06 9.48 -5.43
N GLU A 33 -18.99 8.16 -5.32
CA GLU A 33 -20.05 7.26 -4.85
C GLU A 33 -19.55 6.48 -3.62
N PRO A 34 -19.70 7.03 -2.39
CA PRO A 34 -19.19 6.43 -1.14
C PRO A 34 -19.58 4.96 -0.91
N GLU A 35 -20.76 4.57 -1.39
CA GLU A 35 -21.26 3.20 -1.26
C GLU A 35 -20.36 2.15 -1.94
N VAL A 36 -19.64 2.52 -3.00
CA VAL A 36 -18.66 1.65 -3.65
C VAL A 36 -17.56 1.24 -2.67
N LEU A 37 -17.08 2.20 -1.85
CA LEU A 37 -16.06 1.93 -0.84
C LEU A 37 -16.62 1.08 0.31
N ARG A 38 -17.85 1.35 0.78
CA ARG A 38 -18.50 0.53 1.83
C ARG A 38 -18.61 -0.93 1.40
N GLN A 39 -19.08 -1.18 0.18
CA GLN A 39 -19.18 -2.52 -0.37
C GLN A 39 -17.80 -3.17 -0.53
N LEU A 40 -16.82 -2.43 -1.05
CA LEU A 40 -15.46 -2.94 -1.22
C LEU A 40 -14.84 -3.34 0.13
N PHE A 41 -14.92 -2.48 1.14
CA PHE A 41 -14.37 -2.75 2.47
C PHE A 41 -15.04 -3.95 3.13
N ALA A 42 -16.37 -4.07 3.04
CA ALA A 42 -17.09 -5.25 3.52
C ALA A 42 -16.66 -6.54 2.79
N ARG A 43 -16.46 -6.49 1.46
CA ARG A 43 -15.96 -7.63 0.67
C ARG A 43 -14.55 -8.05 1.07
N MET A 44 -13.69 -7.09 1.42
CA MET A 44 -12.33 -7.35 1.91
C MET A 44 -12.29 -7.76 3.40
N GLY A 45 -13.45 -7.88 4.06
CA GLY A 45 -13.55 -8.37 5.44
C GLY A 45 -13.37 -7.31 6.53
N TYR A 46 -13.36 -6.03 6.16
CA TYR A 46 -13.33 -4.93 7.14
C TYR A 46 -14.69 -4.75 7.81
N THR A 47 -14.64 -4.31 9.06
CA THR A 47 -15.83 -3.97 9.86
C THR A 47 -15.90 -2.46 10.05
N LEU A 48 -17.08 -1.86 9.85
CA LEU A 48 -17.35 -0.50 10.29
C LEU A 48 -17.35 -0.46 11.83
N VAL A 49 -16.31 0.11 12.43
CA VAL A 49 -16.13 0.11 13.89
C VAL A 49 -16.50 1.43 14.53
N ALA A 50 -16.50 2.55 13.80
CA ALA A 50 -16.84 3.86 14.33
C ALA A 50 -17.28 4.85 13.23
N ARG A 51 -17.98 5.90 13.63
CA ARG A 51 -18.34 7.05 12.77
C ARG A 51 -17.90 8.36 13.41
N HIS A 52 -17.46 9.31 12.59
CA HIS A 52 -17.10 10.63 13.09
C HIS A 52 -18.35 11.34 13.62
N ARG A 53 -18.22 12.08 14.73
CA ARG A 53 -19.34 12.74 15.43
C ARG A 53 -20.01 13.84 14.61
N GLU A 54 -19.19 14.59 13.86
CA GLU A 54 -19.63 15.81 13.16
C GLU A 54 -19.51 15.75 11.62
N LYS A 55 -18.78 14.77 11.08
CA LYS A 55 -18.40 14.69 9.66
C LYS A 55 -18.90 13.39 9.08
N ASP A 56 -19.16 13.34 7.78
CA ASP A 56 -19.49 12.09 7.09
C ASP A 56 -18.23 11.26 6.83
N VAL A 57 -17.65 10.72 7.90
CA VAL A 57 -16.46 9.88 7.87
C VAL A 57 -16.69 8.61 8.68
N GLU A 58 -16.30 7.48 8.09
CA GLU A 58 -16.43 6.16 8.67
C GLU A 58 -15.05 5.53 8.90
N LEU A 59 -14.87 4.91 10.07
CA LEU A 59 -13.67 4.12 10.38
C LEU A 59 -13.96 2.62 10.18
N TRP A 60 -13.25 2.03 9.24
CA TRP A 60 -13.31 0.62 8.90
C TRP A 60 -12.01 -0.07 9.34
N GLN A 61 -12.12 -1.15 10.13
CA GLN A 61 -10.96 -1.85 10.68
C GLN A 61 -10.98 -3.36 10.44
N GLN A 62 -9.77 -3.92 10.34
CA GLN A 62 -9.47 -5.35 10.37
C GLN A 62 -8.04 -5.53 10.91
N GLY A 63 -7.89 -6.24 12.02
CA GLY A 63 -6.67 -6.25 12.83
C GLY A 63 -6.21 -4.82 13.13
N ASP A 64 -4.92 -4.54 12.95
CA ASP A 64 -4.33 -3.21 13.16
C ASP A 64 -4.41 -2.31 11.91
N ILE A 65 -5.22 -2.68 10.90
CA ILE A 65 -5.45 -1.90 9.69
C ILE A 65 -6.65 -0.99 9.89
N SER A 66 -6.45 0.31 9.69
CA SER A 66 -7.51 1.31 9.70
C SER A 66 -7.67 1.95 8.32
N TYR A 67 -8.88 1.90 7.78
CA TYR A 67 -9.29 2.68 6.62
C TYR A 67 -10.33 3.72 7.01
N LEU A 68 -10.09 4.96 6.61
CA LEU A 68 -11.08 6.02 6.73
C LEU A 68 -11.80 6.15 5.39
N LEU A 69 -13.12 6.02 5.39
CA LEU A 69 -13.95 6.39 4.26
C LEU A 69 -14.44 7.80 4.50
N ASN A 70 -13.98 8.76 3.70
CA ASN A 70 -14.40 10.15 3.80
C ASN A 70 -15.41 10.49 2.69
N ALA A 71 -16.65 10.76 3.09
CA ALA A 71 -17.75 11.19 2.26
C ALA A 71 -18.20 12.63 2.57
N ASP A 72 -17.50 13.33 3.45
CA ASP A 72 -17.83 14.68 3.88
C ASP A 72 -17.58 15.69 2.74
N PRO A 73 -18.62 16.38 2.22
CA PRO A 73 -18.51 17.26 1.06
C PRO A 73 -17.67 18.52 1.31
N GLU A 74 -17.45 18.92 2.57
CA GLU A 74 -16.67 20.11 2.92
C GLU A 74 -15.18 19.78 3.20
N SER A 75 -14.83 18.49 3.14
CA SER A 75 -13.50 17.99 3.49
C SER A 75 -12.43 18.26 2.43
N PHE A 76 -11.16 18.12 2.85
CA PHE A 76 -10.03 18.04 1.92
C PHE A 76 -10.24 16.92 0.90
N ALA A 77 -10.71 15.77 1.36
CA ALA A 77 -10.93 14.57 0.55
C ALA A 77 -11.97 14.81 -0.56
N ALA A 78 -13.04 15.57 -0.31
CA ALA A 78 -14.03 15.93 -1.32
C ALA A 78 -13.46 16.79 -2.45
N ARG A 79 -12.52 17.68 -2.14
CA ARG A 79 -11.81 18.46 -3.18
C ARG A 79 -10.80 17.59 -3.93
N PHE A 80 -10.08 16.73 -3.22
CA PHE A 80 -9.11 15.83 -3.80
C PHE A 80 -9.76 14.81 -4.76
N VAL A 81 -10.91 14.23 -4.40
CA VAL A 81 -11.65 13.30 -5.26
C VAL A 81 -12.24 13.99 -6.49
N ALA A 82 -12.57 15.29 -6.41
CA ALA A 82 -13.02 16.06 -7.57
C ALA A 82 -11.88 16.25 -8.61
N GLU A 83 -10.65 16.39 -8.14
CA GLU A 83 -9.46 16.48 -8.98
C GLU A 83 -9.09 15.11 -9.56
N HIS A 84 -8.90 14.11 -8.71
CA HIS A 84 -8.31 12.81 -9.07
C HIS A 84 -9.32 11.72 -9.48
N GLY A 85 -10.60 11.91 -9.19
CA GLY A 85 -11.58 10.81 -9.17
C GLY A 85 -11.40 9.95 -7.91
N PRO A 86 -11.91 8.70 -7.88
CA PRO A 86 -11.70 7.77 -6.77
C PRO A 86 -10.23 7.67 -6.34
N CYS A 87 -9.95 7.89 -5.05
CA CYS A 87 -8.59 8.15 -4.61
C CYS A 87 -8.29 7.75 -3.15
N ALA A 88 -7.00 7.75 -2.81
CA ALA A 88 -6.51 7.75 -1.43
C ALA A 88 -5.94 9.16 -1.10
N PRO A 89 -6.76 10.11 -0.62
CA PRO A 89 -6.36 11.50 -0.46
C PRO A 89 -5.37 11.72 0.69
N SER A 90 -5.20 10.74 1.58
CA SER A 90 -4.31 10.88 2.73
C SER A 90 -3.83 9.55 3.28
N MET A 91 -2.67 9.61 3.94
CA MET A 91 -2.16 8.52 4.78
C MET A 91 -1.70 9.07 6.13
N CYS A 92 -1.56 8.20 7.12
CA CYS A 92 -1.12 8.59 8.46
C CYS A 92 -0.03 7.67 8.99
N TRP A 93 0.97 8.26 9.65
CA TRP A 93 2.02 7.54 10.35
C TRP A 93 1.91 7.71 11.85
N ARG A 94 2.21 6.62 12.54
CA ARG A 94 2.51 6.61 13.96
C ARG A 94 3.89 7.22 14.18
N VAL A 95 4.00 8.14 15.12
CA VAL A 95 5.25 8.79 15.53
C VAL A 95 5.35 8.85 17.05
N VAL A 96 6.50 9.22 17.61
CA VAL A 96 6.63 9.33 19.07
C VAL A 96 5.95 10.60 19.60
N ASP A 97 6.04 11.69 18.84
CA ASP A 97 5.46 13.00 19.16
C ASP A 97 5.01 13.67 17.86
N ALA A 98 3.70 13.89 17.70
CA ALA A 98 3.11 14.38 16.45
C ALA A 98 3.51 15.83 16.17
N LYS A 99 3.61 16.66 17.22
CA LYS A 99 4.02 18.06 17.10
C LYS A 99 5.49 18.15 16.68
N GLN A 100 6.36 17.38 17.32
CA GLN A 100 7.78 17.35 16.97
C GLN A 100 7.98 16.85 15.53
N ALA A 101 7.22 15.84 15.09
CA ALA A 101 7.33 15.30 13.74
C ALA A 101 7.00 16.34 12.66
N VAL A 102 5.90 17.09 12.82
CA VAL A 102 5.54 18.15 11.86
C VAL A 102 6.54 19.32 11.92
N ASP A 103 6.96 19.75 13.12
CA ASP A 103 7.93 20.83 13.27
C ASP A 103 9.27 20.47 12.59
N HIS A 104 9.72 19.21 12.73
CA HIS A 104 10.90 18.69 12.06
C HIS A 104 10.76 18.70 10.53
N ALA A 105 9.64 18.18 10.02
CA ALA A 105 9.40 18.11 8.58
C ALA A 105 9.37 19.51 7.96
N VAL A 106 8.67 20.46 8.59
CA VAL A 106 8.58 21.85 8.13
C VAL A 106 9.94 22.55 8.19
N ALA A 107 10.72 22.35 9.25
CA ALA A 107 12.09 22.88 9.34
C ALA A 107 13.02 22.38 8.23
N LYS A 108 12.69 21.23 7.63
CA LYS A 108 13.39 20.63 6.48
C LYS A 108 12.75 20.93 5.12
N GLY A 109 11.73 21.78 5.08
CA GLY A 109 11.13 22.27 3.84
C GLY A 109 9.86 21.55 3.40
N ALA A 110 9.25 20.71 4.24
CA ALA A 110 7.88 20.24 3.97
C ALA A 110 6.88 21.39 4.05
N GLU A 111 5.83 21.34 3.23
CA GLU A 111 4.71 22.28 3.29
C GLU A 111 3.69 21.81 4.33
N PRO A 112 3.44 22.56 5.42
CA PRO A 112 2.43 22.20 6.40
C PRO A 112 1.01 22.35 5.84
N TYR A 113 0.09 21.51 6.30
CA TYR A 113 -1.33 21.64 5.96
C TYR A 113 -2.12 22.30 7.09
N GLU A 114 -2.43 23.58 6.91
CA GLU A 114 -3.13 24.41 7.90
C GLU A 114 -4.67 24.38 7.78
N GLY A 115 -5.22 23.58 6.85
CA GLY A 115 -6.67 23.45 6.66
C GLY A 115 -7.38 22.87 7.88
N LYS A 116 -8.57 23.39 8.19
CA LYS A 116 -9.40 22.93 9.33
C LYS A 116 -10.28 21.72 9.03
N ASP A 117 -10.23 21.28 7.79
CA ASP A 117 -11.04 20.21 7.19
C ASP A 117 -10.31 18.86 7.16
N ARG A 118 -9.30 18.71 8.03
CA ARG A 118 -8.65 17.44 8.35
C ARG A 118 -9.63 16.48 9.01
N VAL A 119 -9.49 15.18 8.80
CA VAL A 119 -10.43 14.18 9.38
C VAL A 119 -10.31 14.09 10.89
N ILE A 120 -9.08 14.00 11.39
CA ILE A 120 -8.77 14.01 12.82
C ILE A 120 -7.97 15.27 13.18
N ASP A 121 -8.01 15.65 14.45
CA ASP A 121 -7.17 16.74 14.97
C ASP A 121 -5.73 16.26 15.19
N ALA A 122 -5.02 16.09 14.08
CA ALA A 122 -3.63 15.70 14.02
C ALA A 122 -2.88 16.60 13.01
N PRO A 123 -1.61 16.94 13.27
CA PRO A 123 -0.82 17.71 12.33
C PRO A 123 -0.55 16.91 11.05
N ALA A 124 -0.47 17.63 9.92
CA ALA A 124 -0.21 17.03 8.63
C ALA A 124 0.64 17.95 7.75
N ILE A 125 1.32 17.35 6.78
CA ILE A 125 2.04 18.03 5.68
C ILE A 125 1.48 17.58 4.33
N ARG A 126 1.81 18.31 3.26
CA ARG A 126 1.58 17.83 1.90
C ARG A 126 2.58 16.74 1.53
N GLY A 127 2.06 15.62 1.05
CA GLY A 127 2.79 14.47 0.55
C GLY A 127 2.53 14.23 -0.94
N ILE A 128 2.62 12.96 -1.35
CA ILE A 128 2.53 12.51 -2.74
C ILE A 128 1.34 13.12 -3.48
N GLY A 129 1.57 13.72 -4.64
CA GLY A 129 0.50 14.30 -5.47
C GLY A 129 -0.37 15.37 -4.76
N GLY A 130 0.11 15.96 -3.67
CA GLY A 130 -0.65 16.92 -2.86
C GLY A 130 -1.55 16.30 -1.79
N SER A 131 -1.59 14.96 -1.67
CA SER A 131 -2.25 14.24 -0.57
C SER A 131 -1.73 14.68 0.80
N LEU A 132 -2.45 14.37 1.87
CA LEU A 132 -1.98 14.69 3.22
C LEU A 132 -1.23 13.50 3.83
N LEU A 133 -0.10 13.81 4.48
CA LEU A 133 0.60 12.91 5.38
C LEU A 133 0.40 13.38 6.82
N TYR A 134 -0.40 12.64 7.58
CA TYR A 134 -0.71 12.91 8.98
C TYR A 134 0.30 12.25 9.93
N PHE A 135 0.48 12.85 11.11
CA PHE A 135 1.27 12.28 12.21
C PHE A 135 0.41 12.12 13.46
N VAL A 136 0.42 10.93 14.07
CA VAL A 136 -0.25 10.66 15.36
C VAL A 136 0.71 10.04 16.37
N ASP A 137 0.57 10.42 17.63
CA ASP A 137 1.35 9.90 18.77
C ASP A 137 0.49 9.10 19.79
N ARG A 138 -0.83 9.17 19.62
CA ARG A 138 -1.84 8.36 20.32
C ARG A 138 -2.14 7.07 19.57
N TYR A 139 -1.48 5.99 19.99
CA TYR A 139 -1.70 4.62 19.51
C TYR A 139 -1.17 3.61 20.57
N GLN A 140 -1.40 2.32 20.35
CA GLN A 140 -1.22 1.20 21.31
C GLN A 140 -2.24 1.25 22.46
N ASP A 141 -1.93 1.97 23.53
CA ASP A 141 -2.76 2.01 24.74
C ASP A 141 -3.99 2.94 24.60
N THR A 142 -4.02 3.74 23.54
CA THR A 142 -5.12 4.66 23.20
C THR A 142 -5.37 4.58 21.70
N GLU A 143 -6.53 5.05 21.23
CA GLU A 143 -6.83 5.16 19.81
C GLU A 143 -6.81 6.65 19.40
N PRO A 144 -6.28 7.00 18.20
CA PRO A 144 -6.27 8.37 17.72
C PRO A 144 -7.70 8.89 17.40
N TYR A 145 -8.67 7.99 17.34
CA TYR A 145 -10.05 8.26 16.96
C TYR A 145 -10.96 8.66 18.12
N ASP A 146 -10.59 8.36 19.38
CA ASP A 146 -11.46 8.51 20.57
C ASP A 146 -12.06 9.91 20.76
N ALA A 147 -11.31 10.95 20.34
CA ALA A 147 -11.73 12.33 20.50
C ALA A 147 -12.82 12.74 19.49
N ALA A 148 -12.84 12.15 18.29
CA ALA A 148 -13.64 12.62 17.17
C ALA A 148 -14.71 11.62 16.70
N PHE A 149 -14.63 10.36 17.11
CA PHE A 149 -15.49 9.27 16.65
C PHE A 149 -16.34 8.68 17.78
N ASP A 150 -17.50 8.14 17.39
CA ASP A 150 -18.34 7.28 18.21
C ASP A 150 -18.17 5.82 17.78
N TRP A 151 -17.75 4.99 18.73
CA TRP A 151 -17.52 3.56 18.52
C TRP A 151 -18.84 2.79 18.37
N LEU A 152 -18.95 2.02 17.30
CA LEU A 152 -20.07 1.13 16.96
C LEU A 152 -19.75 -0.34 17.27
N ALA A 153 -18.46 -0.70 17.27
CA ALA A 153 -17.97 -2.03 17.59
C ALA A 153 -16.61 -1.93 18.31
N LYS A 154 -16.14 -3.07 18.83
CA LYS A 154 -14.80 -3.15 19.42
C LYS A 154 -13.74 -2.80 18.36
N PRO A 155 -12.74 -1.95 18.67
CA PRO A 155 -11.64 -1.65 17.76
C PRO A 155 -10.85 -2.92 17.42
N LYS A 156 -10.21 -2.88 16.25
CA LYS A 156 -9.30 -3.91 15.75
C LYS A 156 -9.91 -5.33 15.70
N PRO A 157 -11.10 -5.51 15.09
CA PRO A 157 -11.71 -6.83 14.93
C PRO A 157 -10.85 -7.71 14.02
N ALA A 158 -10.82 -9.02 14.23
CA ALA A 158 -9.95 -9.93 13.47
C ALA A 158 -10.24 -9.98 11.95
N GLY A 159 -11.46 -9.66 11.54
CA GLY A 159 -11.87 -9.69 10.13
C GLY A 159 -11.73 -11.09 9.53
N VAL A 160 -11.09 -11.16 8.37
CA VAL A 160 -10.81 -12.38 7.60
C VAL A 160 -9.33 -12.78 7.64
N GLY A 161 -8.57 -12.25 8.60
CA GLY A 161 -7.19 -12.68 8.87
C GLY A 161 -6.10 -11.77 8.30
N PHE A 162 -6.44 -10.61 7.72
CA PHE A 162 -5.45 -9.54 7.51
C PHE A 162 -5.28 -8.75 8.79
N TYR A 163 -4.07 -8.30 9.09
CA TYR A 163 -3.82 -7.67 10.39
C TYR A 163 -2.91 -6.44 10.37
N TYR A 164 -2.26 -6.11 9.25
CA TYR A 164 -1.44 -4.90 9.17
C TYR A 164 -1.25 -4.36 7.76
N LEU A 165 -0.91 -3.07 7.67
CA LEU A 165 -0.43 -2.43 6.45
C LEU A 165 1.06 -2.75 6.26
N ASP A 166 1.38 -3.51 5.22
CA ASP A 166 2.75 -3.95 4.95
C ASP A 166 3.56 -2.87 4.24
N HIS A 167 2.99 -2.31 3.17
CA HIS A 167 3.55 -1.23 2.38
C HIS A 167 2.47 -0.57 1.51
N LEU A 168 2.83 0.54 0.89
CA LEU A 168 2.05 1.16 -0.17
C LEU A 168 3.01 1.77 -1.20
N THR A 169 2.57 1.94 -2.44
CA THR A 169 3.44 2.43 -3.52
C THR A 169 3.07 3.82 -3.99
N HIS A 170 4.03 4.54 -4.55
CA HIS A 170 3.76 5.79 -5.27
C HIS A 170 4.12 5.64 -6.75
N ASN A 171 3.17 5.94 -7.62
CA ASN A 171 3.44 6.13 -9.03
C ASN A 171 3.67 7.63 -9.27
N VAL A 172 4.81 7.95 -9.87
CA VAL A 172 5.29 9.32 -10.07
C VAL A 172 5.55 9.61 -11.54
N HIS A 173 5.50 10.89 -11.92
CA HIS A 173 5.89 11.29 -13.27
C HIS A 173 7.37 10.98 -13.52
N LYS A 174 7.72 10.70 -14.77
CA LYS A 174 9.10 10.46 -15.18
C LYS A 174 10.00 11.61 -14.73
N GLY A 175 11.07 11.29 -14.02
CA GLY A 175 12.01 12.25 -13.44
C GLY A 175 11.67 12.69 -12.01
N ASN A 176 10.49 12.36 -11.48
CA ASN A 176 10.11 12.67 -10.10
C ASN A 176 10.48 11.56 -9.10
N MET A 177 11.03 10.42 -9.53
CA MET A 177 11.49 9.39 -8.59
C MET A 177 12.56 9.94 -7.62
N ASP A 178 13.52 10.72 -8.12
CA ASP A 178 14.53 11.40 -7.28
C ASP A 178 13.94 12.44 -6.33
N LYS A 179 12.88 13.13 -6.78
CA LYS A 179 12.17 14.14 -5.96
C LYS A 179 11.51 13.46 -4.76
N TRP A 180 10.76 12.38 -5.00
CA TRP A 180 10.05 11.67 -3.92
C TRP A 180 10.97 10.82 -3.06
N THR A 181 12.04 10.25 -3.62
CA THR A 181 13.11 9.63 -2.83
C THR A 181 13.68 10.63 -1.84
N ARG A 182 14.06 11.84 -2.30
CA ARG A 182 14.59 12.91 -1.44
C ARG A 182 13.59 13.43 -0.43
N PHE A 183 12.32 13.54 -0.79
CA PHE A 183 11.26 13.86 0.18
C PHE A 183 11.33 12.92 1.38
N TYR A 184 11.31 11.60 1.18
CA TYR A 184 11.34 10.64 2.29
C TYR A 184 12.71 10.54 2.98
N SER A 185 13.82 10.58 2.23
CA SER A 185 15.17 10.47 2.82
C SER A 185 15.53 11.71 3.62
N ASP A 186 15.28 12.90 3.09
CA ASP A 186 15.76 14.14 3.70
C ASP A 186 14.89 14.50 4.89
N LEU A 187 13.55 14.39 4.77
CA LEU A 187 12.61 14.71 5.85
C LEU A 187 12.68 13.69 6.99
N PHE A 188 12.73 12.39 6.67
CA PHE A 188 12.45 11.32 7.64
C PHE A 188 13.55 10.27 7.78
N ASN A 189 14.66 10.42 7.06
CA ASN A 189 15.79 9.49 7.05
C ASN A 189 15.41 8.08 6.52
N PHE A 190 14.47 8.00 5.58
CA PHE A 190 14.22 6.76 4.86
C PHE A 190 15.45 6.35 4.05
N ARG A 191 15.65 5.04 3.90
CA ARG A 191 16.76 4.47 3.12
C ARG A 191 16.23 3.73 1.93
N GLU A 192 16.88 3.92 0.79
CA GLU A 192 16.73 3.03 -0.35
C GLU A 192 17.39 1.69 0.00
N ILE A 193 16.59 0.64 0.04
CA ILE A 193 17.07 -0.71 0.36
C ILE A 193 17.25 -1.56 -0.90
N ARG A 194 16.59 -1.18 -2.00
CA ARG A 194 16.66 -1.87 -3.28
C ARG A 194 16.22 -0.94 -4.42
N PHE A 195 16.94 -1.04 -5.53
CA PHE A 195 16.55 -0.51 -6.82
C PHE A 195 16.12 -1.66 -7.72
N PHE A 196 15.03 -1.46 -8.45
CA PHE A 196 14.52 -2.41 -9.42
C PHE A 196 14.47 -1.77 -10.80
N ASP A 197 14.88 -2.56 -11.76
CA ASP A 197 14.87 -2.19 -13.16
C ASP A 197 14.14 -3.28 -13.96
N ILE A 198 12.85 -3.07 -14.19
CA ILE A 198 11.93 -4.13 -14.63
C ILE A 198 11.53 -3.90 -16.08
N GLU A 199 11.75 -4.92 -16.88
CA GLU A 199 11.30 -5.00 -18.27
C GLU A 199 10.30 -6.14 -18.39
N GLY A 200 9.06 -5.80 -18.78
CA GLY A 200 8.09 -6.77 -19.26
C GLY A 200 8.27 -7.05 -20.75
N LYS A 201 7.20 -7.55 -21.39
CA LYS A 201 7.29 -7.94 -22.79
C LYS A 201 7.23 -6.74 -23.73
N TYR A 202 6.50 -5.69 -23.34
CA TYR A 202 6.26 -4.53 -24.18
C TYR A 202 6.64 -3.20 -23.53
N THR A 203 6.65 -3.16 -22.19
CA THR A 203 6.88 -1.95 -21.39
C THR A 203 7.84 -2.24 -20.23
N GLY A 204 8.28 -1.20 -19.52
CA GLY A 204 9.15 -1.37 -18.35
C GLY A 204 9.00 -0.21 -17.36
N LEU A 205 9.47 -0.42 -16.13
CA LEU A 205 9.45 0.59 -15.07
C LEU A 205 10.74 0.57 -14.25
N LEU A 206 11.01 1.68 -13.58
CA LEU A 206 12.02 1.79 -12.53
C LEU A 206 11.32 1.87 -11.18
N SER A 207 11.86 1.22 -10.15
CA SER A 207 11.35 1.33 -8.79
C SER A 207 12.46 1.48 -7.75
N ARG A 208 12.24 2.38 -6.79
CA ARG A 208 13.08 2.50 -5.59
C ARG A 208 12.28 2.13 -4.35
N ALA A 209 12.68 1.05 -3.71
CA ALA A 209 12.09 0.60 -2.46
C ALA A 209 12.69 1.38 -1.28
N LEU A 210 11.89 2.26 -0.69
CA LEU A 210 12.27 3.04 0.48
C LEU A 210 11.74 2.40 1.76
N THR A 211 12.56 2.36 2.81
CA THR A 211 12.17 1.87 4.13
C THR A 211 12.47 2.92 5.19
N SER A 212 11.49 3.16 6.06
CA SER A 212 11.62 4.04 7.23
C SER A 212 12.67 3.55 8.23
N PRO A 213 13.20 4.44 9.08
CA PRO A 213 14.11 4.05 10.16
C PRO A 213 13.57 3.01 11.14
N CYS A 214 12.25 2.93 11.33
CA CYS A 214 11.63 1.91 12.19
C CYS A 214 11.43 0.56 11.49
N GLY A 215 11.69 0.47 10.19
CA GLY A 215 11.50 -0.72 9.37
C GLY A 215 10.04 -0.98 8.97
N ARG A 216 9.06 -0.29 9.56
CA ARG A 216 7.63 -0.63 9.46
C ARG A 216 6.86 0.11 8.35
N ILE A 217 7.41 1.19 7.85
CA ILE A 217 6.87 1.94 6.71
C ILE A 217 7.77 1.66 5.51
N ARG A 218 7.16 1.13 4.46
CA ARG A 218 7.80 0.77 3.18
C ARG A 218 7.05 1.42 2.05
N ILE A 219 7.79 2.10 1.18
CA ILE A 219 7.22 2.91 0.09
C ILE A 219 8.06 2.75 -1.18
N PRO A 220 7.72 1.81 -2.05
CA PRO A 220 8.29 1.77 -3.40
C PRO A 220 7.80 2.98 -4.22
N ILE A 221 8.75 3.69 -4.84
CA ILE A 221 8.49 4.80 -5.75
C ILE A 221 8.73 4.32 -7.17
N ASN A 222 7.70 4.34 -8.01
CA ASN A 222 7.71 3.80 -9.36
C ASN A 222 7.60 4.91 -10.40
N GLU A 223 8.46 4.89 -11.40
CA GLU A 223 8.33 5.71 -12.61
C GLU A 223 8.43 4.85 -13.88
N ASP A 224 7.80 5.31 -14.95
CA ASP A 224 7.84 4.59 -16.24
C ASP A 224 9.20 4.74 -16.92
N ARG A 225 9.70 3.69 -17.57
CA ARG A 225 10.86 3.80 -18.46
C ARG A 225 10.49 4.55 -19.75
N GLY A 226 9.30 4.28 -20.27
CA GLY A 226 8.78 4.79 -21.53
C GLY A 226 7.66 5.82 -21.35
N GLU A 227 6.77 5.86 -22.33
CA GLU A 227 5.63 6.79 -22.38
C GLU A 227 4.28 6.08 -22.49
N THR A 228 4.26 4.75 -22.60
CA THR A 228 3.04 3.95 -22.84
C THR A 228 2.79 2.89 -21.78
N GLY A 229 3.67 2.78 -20.77
CA GLY A 229 3.58 1.76 -19.74
C GLY A 229 2.45 1.98 -18.73
N GLN A 230 2.31 0.99 -17.85
CA GLN A 230 1.28 0.96 -16.80
C GLN A 230 1.34 2.16 -15.84
N ILE A 231 2.52 2.73 -15.61
CA ILE A 231 2.67 3.91 -14.75
C ILE A 231 2.05 5.12 -15.43
N VAL A 232 2.23 5.27 -16.75
CA VAL A 232 1.58 6.33 -17.53
C VAL A 232 0.07 6.16 -17.56
N GLU A 233 -0.45 4.94 -17.73
CA GLU A 233 -1.90 4.69 -17.63
C GLU A 233 -2.44 5.12 -16.26
N TYR A 234 -1.75 4.75 -15.17
CA TYR A 234 -2.11 5.17 -13.82
C TYR A 234 -2.18 6.70 -13.72
N LEU A 235 -1.10 7.40 -14.11
CA LEU A 235 -1.02 8.87 -14.00
C LEU A 235 -2.12 9.56 -14.78
N ARG A 236 -2.48 9.04 -15.97
CA ARG A 236 -3.60 9.57 -16.77
C ARG A 236 -4.95 9.33 -16.11
N ARG A 237 -5.20 8.13 -15.57
CA ARG A 237 -6.49 7.77 -14.94
C ARG A 237 -6.67 8.45 -13.59
N TYR A 238 -5.60 8.55 -12.80
CA TYR A 238 -5.55 9.21 -11.50
C TYR A 238 -5.42 10.74 -11.62
N LYS A 239 -5.06 11.23 -12.82
CA LYS A 239 -4.81 12.64 -13.13
C LYS A 239 -3.70 13.26 -12.27
N GLY A 240 -2.65 12.49 -12.00
CA GLY A 240 -1.51 12.93 -11.20
C GLY A 240 -0.78 11.77 -10.52
N GLU A 241 0.19 12.13 -9.69
CA GLU A 241 0.95 11.20 -8.85
C GLU A 241 0.11 10.77 -7.65
N GLY A 242 0.33 9.55 -7.14
CA GLY A 242 -0.44 9.08 -5.98
C GLY A 242 -0.13 7.65 -5.61
N ILE A 243 -0.94 7.14 -4.68
CA ILE A 243 -0.84 5.76 -4.21
C ILE A 243 -1.41 4.82 -5.25
N GLN A 244 -0.61 3.89 -5.79
CA GLN A 244 -1.10 2.90 -6.76
C GLN A 244 -1.72 1.68 -6.09
N HIS A 245 -1.02 1.13 -5.09
CA HIS A 245 -1.55 0.01 -4.34
C HIS A 245 -1.18 0.06 -2.88
N ILE A 246 -1.99 -0.65 -2.09
CA ILE A 246 -1.84 -0.82 -0.65
C ILE A 246 -1.75 -2.32 -0.38
N ALA A 247 -0.68 -2.74 0.29
CA ALA A 247 -0.45 -4.12 0.67
C ALA A 247 -0.86 -4.37 2.13
N VAL A 248 -1.61 -5.44 2.36
CA VAL A 248 -2.01 -5.87 3.70
C VAL A 248 -1.57 -7.29 4.00
N GLY A 249 -1.00 -7.47 5.19
CA GLY A 249 -0.37 -8.73 5.56
C GLY A 249 -1.28 -9.70 6.32
N THR A 250 -1.05 -10.99 6.11
CA THR A 250 -1.75 -12.12 6.75
C THR A 250 -0.80 -13.25 7.13
N GLU A 251 -1.26 -14.15 8.02
CA GLU A 251 -0.58 -15.39 8.38
C GLU A 251 -1.18 -16.62 7.67
N ASP A 252 -2.31 -16.45 6.98
CA ASP A 252 -2.96 -17.50 6.19
C ASP A 252 -3.47 -16.89 4.87
N ILE A 253 -2.54 -16.66 3.94
CA ILE A 253 -2.87 -16.08 2.64
C ILE A 253 -3.85 -16.95 1.87
N TYR A 254 -3.81 -18.27 2.04
CA TYR A 254 -4.68 -19.18 1.32
C TYR A 254 -6.13 -19.08 1.80
N GLY A 255 -6.36 -19.13 3.12
CA GLY A 255 -7.69 -18.99 3.69
C GLY A 255 -8.26 -17.58 3.49
N ALA A 256 -7.46 -16.55 3.74
CA ALA A 256 -7.90 -15.16 3.58
C ALA A 256 -8.23 -14.82 2.12
N THR A 257 -7.46 -15.34 1.15
CA THR A 257 -7.72 -15.17 -0.28
C THR A 257 -8.99 -15.87 -0.73
N ASP A 258 -9.22 -17.11 -0.25
CA ASP A 258 -10.45 -17.85 -0.52
C ASP A 258 -11.68 -17.05 -0.04
N GLU A 259 -11.63 -16.54 1.19
CA GLU A 259 -12.72 -15.81 1.82
C GLU A 259 -13.09 -14.51 1.07
N ILE A 260 -12.09 -13.66 0.74
CA ILE A 260 -12.37 -12.41 0.02
C ILE A 260 -12.82 -12.66 -1.42
N HIS A 261 -12.35 -13.74 -2.05
CA HIS A 261 -12.83 -14.17 -3.37
C HIS A 261 -14.31 -14.54 -3.34
N ASP A 262 -14.71 -15.32 -2.34
CA ASP A 262 -16.09 -15.80 -2.17
C ASP A 262 -17.04 -14.65 -1.80
N ARG A 263 -16.52 -13.61 -1.14
CA ARG A 263 -17.20 -12.32 -0.94
C ARG A 263 -17.28 -11.46 -2.21
N GLY A 264 -16.67 -11.88 -3.31
CA GLY A 264 -16.81 -11.22 -4.61
C GLY A 264 -15.61 -10.37 -5.04
N LEU A 265 -14.50 -10.35 -4.29
CA LEU A 265 -13.27 -9.70 -4.76
C LEU A 265 -12.71 -10.48 -5.96
N ARG A 266 -12.08 -9.76 -6.90
CA ARG A 266 -11.48 -10.35 -8.10
C ARG A 266 -10.02 -9.98 -8.20
N PHE A 267 -9.21 -10.95 -8.59
CA PHE A 267 -7.76 -10.81 -8.71
C PHE A 267 -7.31 -10.55 -10.14
N MET A 268 -6.07 -10.12 -10.26
CA MET A 268 -5.36 -10.04 -11.53
C MET A 268 -5.25 -11.43 -12.20
N PRO A 269 -5.06 -11.48 -13.54
CA PRO A 269 -4.88 -12.74 -14.25
C PRO A 269 -3.77 -13.62 -13.63
N LYS A 270 -4.08 -14.89 -13.36
CA LYS A 270 -3.07 -15.80 -12.81
C LYS A 270 -2.00 -16.18 -13.86
N PRO A 271 -0.74 -16.42 -13.45
CA PRO A 271 0.27 -17.06 -14.28
C PRO A 271 -0.16 -18.45 -14.81
N PRO A 272 0.47 -18.95 -15.89
CA PRO A 272 0.26 -20.32 -16.37
C PRO A 272 0.75 -21.36 -15.35
N MET A 273 0.26 -22.60 -15.43
CA MET A 273 0.65 -23.67 -14.49
C MET A 273 2.17 -23.90 -14.40
N ALA A 274 2.88 -23.73 -15.52
CA ALA A 274 4.34 -23.82 -15.56
C ALA A 274 5.04 -22.87 -14.59
N TYR A 275 4.46 -21.69 -14.27
CA TYR A 275 5.01 -20.80 -13.26
C TYR A 275 5.09 -21.47 -11.88
N TYR A 276 4.08 -22.26 -11.52
CA TYR A 276 4.01 -22.96 -10.23
C TYR A 276 4.84 -24.24 -10.23
N GLU A 277 4.84 -24.98 -11.33
CA GLU A 277 5.66 -26.19 -11.45
C GLU A 277 7.17 -25.86 -11.32
N LEU A 278 7.58 -24.69 -11.79
CA LEU A 278 8.96 -24.19 -11.70
C LEU A 278 9.25 -23.38 -10.41
N SER A 279 8.31 -23.29 -9.47
CA SER A 279 8.53 -22.45 -8.26
C SER A 279 9.66 -22.97 -7.37
N GLY A 280 9.90 -24.28 -7.37
CA GLY A 280 11.01 -24.90 -6.63
C GLY A 280 12.39 -24.51 -7.15
N GLU A 281 12.49 -24.08 -8.41
CA GLU A 281 13.73 -23.53 -8.98
C GLU A 281 13.98 -22.09 -8.52
N ARG A 282 12.90 -21.31 -8.30
CA ARG A 282 12.98 -19.93 -7.79
C ARG A 282 13.27 -19.91 -6.29
N VAL A 283 12.52 -20.68 -5.52
CA VAL A 283 12.61 -20.70 -4.06
C VAL A 283 12.98 -22.11 -3.59
N VAL A 284 14.26 -22.43 -3.66
CA VAL A 284 14.75 -23.77 -3.36
C VAL A 284 14.33 -24.20 -1.94
N GLY A 285 13.67 -25.36 -1.86
CA GLY A 285 13.25 -25.97 -0.60
C GLY A 285 11.92 -25.45 -0.04
N HIS A 286 11.15 -24.66 -0.78
CA HIS A 286 9.81 -24.26 -0.33
C HIS A 286 8.84 -25.46 -0.32
N GLU A 287 7.91 -25.47 0.64
CA GLU A 287 6.88 -26.53 0.78
C GLU A 287 5.46 -26.05 0.45
N GLU A 288 5.34 -24.86 -0.15
CA GLU A 288 4.05 -24.25 -0.48
C GLU A 288 3.19 -25.12 -1.43
N PRO A 289 1.89 -25.31 -1.14
CA PRO A 289 0.98 -26.12 -1.95
C PRO A 289 0.68 -25.48 -3.32
N LEU A 290 1.18 -26.10 -4.40
CA LEU A 290 1.08 -25.56 -5.77
C LEU A 290 -0.37 -25.38 -6.23
N ASP A 291 -1.26 -26.31 -5.89
CA ASP A 291 -2.68 -26.26 -6.24
C ASP A 291 -3.39 -25.09 -5.57
N ARG A 292 -3.10 -24.84 -4.29
CA ARG A 292 -3.62 -23.70 -3.52
C ARG A 292 -3.09 -22.38 -4.07
N MET A 293 -1.80 -22.31 -4.42
CA MET A 293 -1.24 -21.12 -5.06
C MET A 293 -1.91 -20.84 -6.41
N ALA A 294 -2.05 -21.86 -7.25
CA ALA A 294 -2.61 -21.76 -8.60
C ALA A 294 -4.11 -21.52 -8.65
N LYS A 295 -4.85 -21.80 -7.57
CA LYS A 295 -6.31 -21.62 -7.49
C LYS A 295 -6.71 -20.18 -7.79
N HIS A 296 -6.09 -19.22 -7.11
CA HIS A 296 -6.41 -17.79 -7.23
C HIS A 296 -5.30 -16.94 -7.86
N GLY A 297 -4.12 -17.50 -8.10
CA GLY A 297 -3.02 -16.76 -8.70
C GLY A 297 -2.00 -16.22 -7.70
N ILE A 298 -1.81 -16.87 -6.55
CA ILE A 298 -0.84 -16.44 -5.53
C ILE A 298 0.57 -16.65 -6.09
N LEU A 299 1.37 -15.59 -6.10
CA LEU A 299 2.75 -15.58 -6.54
C LEU A 299 3.68 -15.98 -5.40
N ILE A 300 4.82 -16.57 -5.74
CA ILE A 300 5.85 -17.01 -4.81
C ILE A 300 7.24 -16.54 -5.25
N ASP A 301 7.95 -15.94 -4.29
CA ASP A 301 9.35 -15.55 -4.39
C ASP A 301 10.03 -15.74 -3.03
N GLY A 302 11.33 -15.49 -2.95
CA GLY A 302 12.07 -15.47 -1.70
C GLY A 302 13.51 -15.94 -1.84
N GLU A 303 14.13 -16.23 -0.69
CA GLU A 303 15.50 -16.74 -0.63
C GLU A 303 15.46 -18.23 -0.26
N GLY A 304 16.04 -19.09 -1.11
CA GLY A 304 16.23 -20.50 -0.80
C GLY A 304 17.16 -20.75 0.39
N VAL A 305 17.37 -22.01 0.79
CA VAL A 305 18.25 -22.37 1.91
C VAL A 305 19.68 -21.85 1.68
N VAL A 306 20.09 -20.82 2.42
CA VAL A 306 21.47 -20.34 2.48
C VAL A 306 22.10 -20.73 3.82
N GLY A 307 23.24 -21.41 3.80
CA GLY A 307 24.06 -21.66 4.98
C GLY A 307 23.43 -22.55 6.07
N GLY A 308 22.41 -23.35 5.74
CA GLY A 308 21.72 -24.22 6.70
C GLY A 308 20.56 -23.57 7.48
N GLY A 309 20.10 -22.38 7.06
CA GLY A 309 18.90 -21.74 7.60
C GLY A 309 17.60 -22.25 6.98
N GLU A 310 16.47 -21.69 7.42
CA GLU A 310 15.15 -21.95 6.85
C GLU A 310 14.96 -21.20 5.51
N THR A 311 14.20 -21.80 4.59
CA THR A 311 13.78 -21.13 3.35
C THR A 311 12.90 -19.93 3.69
N LYS A 312 13.22 -18.77 3.12
CA LYS A 312 12.40 -17.57 3.25
C LYS A 312 11.46 -17.49 2.06
N VAL A 313 10.17 -17.32 2.34
CA VAL A 313 9.12 -17.30 1.32
C VAL A 313 8.33 -15.99 1.42
N LEU A 314 8.03 -15.42 0.26
CA LEU A 314 7.16 -14.29 0.07
C LEU A 314 6.01 -14.69 -0.85
N LEU A 315 4.78 -14.66 -0.30
CA LEU A 315 3.56 -14.95 -1.04
C LEU A 315 2.76 -13.68 -1.26
N GLN A 316 2.34 -13.43 -2.49
CA GLN A 316 1.64 -12.20 -2.87
C GLN A 316 0.49 -12.48 -3.84
N ILE A 317 -0.62 -11.78 -3.70
CA ILE A 317 -1.71 -11.77 -4.68
C ILE A 317 -2.33 -10.39 -4.78
N PHE A 318 -2.75 -10.01 -5.99
CA PHE A 318 -3.17 -8.65 -6.32
C PHE A 318 -4.62 -8.62 -6.78
N SER A 319 -5.42 -7.72 -6.21
CA SER A 319 -6.76 -7.45 -6.73
C SER A 319 -6.68 -6.80 -8.11
N ARG A 320 -7.79 -6.83 -8.86
CA ARG A 320 -7.98 -5.87 -9.96
C ARG A 320 -8.05 -4.45 -9.39
N THR A 321 -8.02 -3.44 -10.26
CA THR A 321 -8.28 -2.05 -9.84
C THR A 321 -9.71 -1.93 -9.28
N VAL A 322 -9.85 -1.43 -8.06
CA VAL A 322 -11.13 -1.37 -7.33
C VAL A 322 -11.50 0.03 -6.86
N ILE A 323 -10.56 0.98 -6.86
CA ILE A 323 -10.81 2.40 -6.56
C ILE A 323 -10.13 3.23 -7.64
N GLY A 324 -10.83 3.51 -8.74
CA GLY A 324 -10.22 4.14 -9.90
C GLY A 324 -9.08 3.25 -10.45
N PRO A 325 -7.82 3.73 -10.54
CA PRO A 325 -6.68 2.90 -10.89
C PRO A 325 -5.98 2.21 -9.70
N ILE A 326 -6.49 2.38 -8.46
CA ILE A 326 -5.91 1.78 -7.25
C ILE A 326 -6.34 0.32 -7.11
N PHE A 327 -5.40 -0.55 -6.72
CA PHE A 327 -5.64 -1.95 -6.36
C PHE A 327 -5.04 -2.29 -4.99
N PHE A 328 -5.32 -3.48 -4.48
CA PHE A 328 -4.79 -3.98 -3.21
C PHE A 328 -3.90 -5.19 -3.44
N GLU A 329 -2.88 -5.31 -2.61
CA GLU A 329 -2.04 -6.49 -2.48
C GLU A 329 -2.36 -7.20 -1.17
N PHE A 330 -2.40 -8.52 -1.20
CA PHE A 330 -2.51 -9.37 -0.04
C PHE A 330 -1.23 -10.19 0.05
N ILE A 331 -0.51 -10.06 1.17
CA ILE A 331 0.85 -10.56 1.31
C ILE A 331 1.01 -11.43 2.54
N GLN A 332 1.81 -12.49 2.43
CA GLN A 332 2.29 -13.26 3.57
C GLN A 332 3.80 -13.39 3.48
N ARG A 333 4.47 -12.92 4.53
CA ARG A 333 5.91 -13.03 4.71
C ARG A 333 6.21 -14.22 5.61
N LYS A 334 6.99 -15.17 5.11
CA LYS A 334 7.55 -16.30 5.86
C LYS A 334 9.07 -16.15 5.88
N GLY A 335 9.56 -15.21 6.69
CA GLY A 335 10.99 -14.92 6.87
C GLY A 335 11.61 -13.97 5.84
N ASP A 336 10.92 -13.63 4.74
CA ASP A 336 11.39 -12.65 3.75
C ASP A 336 10.87 -11.23 4.05
N ASP A 337 11.79 -10.30 4.32
CA ASP A 337 11.51 -8.89 4.62
C ASP A 337 11.62 -7.94 3.40
N GLY A 338 11.96 -8.50 2.22
CA GLY A 338 12.15 -7.80 0.96
C GLY A 338 10.86 -7.57 0.16
N PHE A 339 10.97 -7.48 -1.16
CA PHE A 339 9.83 -7.20 -2.05
C PHE A 339 9.61 -8.26 -3.14
N GLY A 340 10.50 -9.26 -3.26
CA GLY A 340 10.43 -10.31 -4.28
C GLY A 340 10.55 -9.78 -5.71
N GLU A 341 11.77 -9.78 -6.27
CA GLU A 341 12.01 -9.31 -7.65
C GLU A 341 11.24 -10.11 -8.72
N GLY A 342 11.16 -11.44 -8.54
CA GLY A 342 10.41 -12.34 -9.40
C GLY A 342 8.90 -12.14 -9.27
N ASN A 343 8.38 -11.93 -8.05
CA ASN A 343 6.97 -11.59 -7.85
C ASN A 343 6.62 -10.25 -8.49
N PHE A 344 7.51 -9.26 -8.39
CA PHE A 344 7.33 -7.96 -9.01
C PHE A 344 7.25 -8.08 -10.54
N LYS A 345 8.13 -8.88 -11.16
CA LYS A 345 8.08 -9.14 -12.60
C LYS A 345 6.78 -9.85 -13.01
N ALA A 346 6.36 -10.87 -12.27
CA ALA A 346 5.11 -11.59 -12.55
C ALA A 346 3.86 -10.70 -12.39
N LEU A 347 3.84 -9.80 -11.39
CA LEU A 347 2.83 -8.75 -11.27
C LEU A 347 2.82 -7.85 -12.51
N PHE A 348 4.01 -7.38 -12.92
CA PHE A 348 4.15 -6.50 -14.08
C PHE A 348 3.55 -7.12 -15.35
N GLU A 349 3.92 -8.37 -15.65
CA GLU A 349 3.40 -9.12 -16.79
C GLU A 349 1.89 -9.33 -16.69
N SER A 350 1.37 -9.55 -15.47
CA SER A 350 -0.06 -9.69 -15.24
C SER A 350 -0.84 -8.39 -15.49
N ILE A 351 -0.29 -7.23 -15.14
CA ILE A 351 -0.90 -5.93 -15.42
C ILE A 351 -0.86 -5.66 -16.92
N GLU A 352 0.25 -5.95 -17.58
CA GLU A 352 0.39 -5.80 -19.04
C GLU A 352 -0.64 -6.66 -19.79
N ALA A 353 -0.85 -7.91 -19.34
CA ALA A 353 -1.89 -8.78 -19.88
C ALA A 353 -3.31 -8.21 -19.71
N ASP A 354 -3.61 -7.60 -18.55
CA ASP A 354 -4.89 -6.92 -18.32
C ASP A 354 -5.05 -5.67 -19.22
N GLN A 355 -3.99 -4.88 -19.42
CA GLN A 355 -4.00 -3.73 -20.33
C GLN A 355 -4.29 -4.15 -21.78
N ILE A 356 -3.70 -5.24 -22.24
CA ILE A 356 -3.96 -5.82 -23.56
C ILE A 356 -5.41 -6.30 -23.66
N ALA A 357 -5.90 -7.01 -22.63
CA ALA A 357 -7.28 -7.49 -22.60
C ALA A 357 -8.31 -6.36 -22.62
N ARG A 358 -7.98 -5.20 -22.02
CA ARG A 358 -8.79 -3.97 -22.06
C ARG A 358 -8.57 -3.11 -23.31
N GLY A 359 -7.62 -3.47 -24.18
CA GLY A 359 -7.26 -2.70 -25.38
C GLY A 359 -6.54 -1.38 -25.10
N VAL A 360 -5.99 -1.20 -23.89
CA VAL A 360 -5.18 -0.02 -23.53
C VAL A 360 -3.81 -0.06 -24.17
N LEU A 361 -3.21 -1.26 -24.24
CA LEU A 361 -1.94 -1.48 -24.90
C LEU A 361 -2.21 -2.20 -26.24
N THR A 362 -1.81 -1.58 -27.35
CA THR A 362 -1.95 -2.20 -28.67
C THR A 362 -0.69 -2.99 -29.04
N GLY A 363 -0.85 -4.19 -29.59
CA GLY A 363 0.28 -5.07 -29.97
C GLY A 363 1.22 -4.50 -31.05
N SER A 364 0.94 -3.30 -31.61
CA SER A 364 1.81 -2.57 -32.53
C SER A 364 2.72 -1.54 -31.84
N GLU A 365 2.29 -0.89 -30.76
CA GLU A 365 3.17 -0.02 -29.94
C GLU A 365 4.25 -0.84 -29.21
N ALA A 366 3.98 -2.14 -29.05
CA ALA A 366 4.89 -3.20 -28.64
C ALA A 366 6.09 -3.48 -29.57
N ALA A 367 6.10 -2.96 -30.81
CA ALA A 367 7.16 -3.23 -31.79
C ALA A 367 8.10 -2.03 -32.03
N SER A 368 7.72 -0.82 -31.63
CA SER A 368 8.44 0.43 -31.93
C SER A 368 9.44 0.88 -30.86
N GLY A 369 9.56 0.15 -29.75
CA GLY A 369 10.52 0.44 -28.68
C GLY A 369 11.88 -0.26 -28.79
N ARG A 370 12.24 -0.77 -29.99
CA ARG A 370 13.57 -1.37 -30.23
C ARG A 370 14.62 -0.34 -30.59
#